data_AF-A0A015JK79-F1
#
_entry.id   AF-A0A015JK79-F1
#
_cell.length_a   1.000
_cell.length_b   1.000
_cell.length_c   1.000
_cell.angle_alpha   90.00
_cell.angle_beta   90.00
_cell.angle_gamma   90.00
#
_symmetry.space_group_name_H-M   'P 1'
#
loop_
_entity.id
_entity.type
_entity.pdbx_description
1 polymer ?
#
loop_
_entity_poly.entity_id
_entity_poly.type
_entity_poly.pdbx_seq_one_letter_code
_entity_poly.pdbx_strand_id
1 'polypeptide(L)'
;MDKLEQQPWSPEKEKVLLEPYNYLLTYPGKEIRSKLIDAFDHWLKVPKEKLTIVTKVVEMLHTASLLIDDVEDDSKLRRGVPVAHSIYGVPSTINCANYVYFLGLNELTKLNDINMFNIYTEELLNLHRGQGMELYWRDTLTCPSEDEFIEMVSNKTGGLLRLGVKLMQAASESRV
;
A
#
# COMPACT_ATOMS: atom_id res chain seq x y z
N MET A 1 12.34 -27.87 -28.30
CA MET A 1 11.92 -27.35 -26.98
C MET A 1 10.60 -26.66 -27.21
N ASP A 2 9.51 -27.38 -26.95
CA ASP A 2 8.16 -26.83 -27.05
C ASP A 2 8.03 -25.65 -26.09
N LYS A 3 7.69 -24.48 -26.64
CA LYS A 3 7.11 -23.41 -25.85
C LYS A 3 5.76 -23.93 -25.39
N LEU A 4 5.67 -24.38 -24.14
CA LEU A 4 4.39 -24.58 -23.46
C LEU A 4 3.59 -23.29 -23.66
N GLU A 5 2.57 -23.34 -24.51
CA GLU A 5 1.59 -22.26 -24.63
C GLU A 5 0.93 -22.12 -23.27
N GLN A 6 1.41 -21.16 -22.47
CA GLN A 6 0.80 -20.83 -21.20
C GLN A 6 -0.62 -20.34 -21.51
N GLN A 7 -1.62 -21.08 -21.03
CA GLN A 7 -2.99 -20.61 -21.10
C GLN A 7 -3.07 -19.20 -20.48
N PRO A 8 -3.77 -18.26 -21.13
CA PRO A 8 -3.86 -16.90 -20.65
C PRO A 8 -4.49 -16.86 -19.26
N TRP A 9 -4.01 -15.93 -18.43
CA TRP A 9 -4.59 -15.67 -17.11
C TRP A 9 -6.03 -15.17 -17.26
N SER A 10 -6.99 -15.80 -16.59
CA SER A 10 -8.42 -15.51 -16.78
C SER A 10 -8.97 -14.51 -15.75
N PRO A 11 -10.01 -13.73 -16.09
CA PRO A 11 -10.65 -12.81 -15.15
C PRO A 11 -11.18 -13.48 -13.88
N GLU A 12 -11.62 -14.73 -13.98
CA GLU A 12 -12.10 -15.52 -12.83
C GLU A 12 -10.96 -15.84 -11.87
N LYS A 13 -9.78 -16.18 -12.39
CA LYS A 13 -8.57 -16.41 -11.58
C LYS A 13 -8.12 -15.12 -10.89
N GLU A 14 -8.17 -14.00 -11.61
CA GLU A 14 -7.87 -12.67 -11.06
C GLU A 14 -8.81 -12.33 -9.90
N LYS A 15 -10.11 -12.57 -10.08
CA LYS A 15 -11.12 -12.35 -9.05
C LYS A 15 -10.83 -13.15 -7.79
N VAL A 16 -10.46 -14.43 -7.93
CA VAL A 16 -10.11 -15.30 -6.79
C VAL A 16 -8.91 -14.76 -6.02
N LEU A 17 -7.85 -14.33 -6.70
CA LEU A 17 -6.67 -13.78 -6.04
C LEU A 17 -6.94 -12.49 -5.27
N LEU A 18 -7.93 -11.70 -5.72
CA LEU A 18 -8.26 -10.40 -5.14
C LEU A 18 -9.41 -10.45 -4.12
N GLU A 19 -9.96 -11.62 -3.78
CA GLU A 19 -11.09 -11.70 -2.82
C GLU A 19 -10.79 -11.06 -1.46
N PRO A 20 -9.64 -11.32 -0.78
CA PRO A 20 -9.33 -10.67 0.50
C PRO A 20 -9.25 -9.14 0.38
N TYR A 21 -8.68 -8.64 -0.70
CA TYR A 21 -8.57 -7.21 -0.99
C TYR A 21 -9.93 -6.56 -1.28
N ASN A 22 -10.72 -7.18 -2.15
CA ASN A 22 -12.07 -6.72 -2.51
C ASN A 22 -13.00 -6.74 -1.29
N TYR A 23 -12.88 -7.74 -0.43
CA TYR A 23 -13.61 -7.79 0.85
C TYR A 23 -13.34 -6.54 1.68
N LEU A 24 -12.07 -6.16 1.88
CA LEU A 24 -11.74 -4.98 2.69
C LEU A 24 -12.19 -3.66 2.02
N LEU A 25 -12.24 -3.60 0.69
CA LEU A 25 -12.78 -2.46 -0.05
C LEU A 25 -14.29 -2.25 0.18
N THR A 26 -15.07 -3.29 0.50
CA THR A 26 -16.51 -3.14 0.78
C THR A 26 -16.82 -2.33 2.05
N TYR A 27 -15.83 -2.17 2.94
CA TYR A 27 -15.97 -1.44 4.19
C TYR A 27 -15.05 -0.22 4.18
N PRO A 28 -15.38 0.89 3.49
CA PRO A 28 -14.48 2.03 3.34
C PRO A 28 -14.10 2.68 4.69
N GLY A 29 -12.90 3.27 4.72
CA GLY A 29 -12.37 3.96 5.90
C GLY A 29 -12.79 5.43 5.98
N LYS A 30 -12.06 6.21 6.78
CA LYS A 30 -12.30 7.66 6.96
C LYS A 30 -11.84 8.56 5.79
N GLU A 31 -11.37 7.96 4.69
CA GLU A 31 -10.91 8.66 3.47
C GLU A 31 -9.90 9.80 3.70
N ILE A 32 -9.09 9.73 4.76
CA ILE A 32 -8.12 10.78 5.12
C ILE A 32 -7.10 10.99 4.00
N ARG A 33 -6.69 9.91 3.32
CA ARG A 33 -5.67 9.95 2.25
C ARG A 33 -6.17 10.68 1.01
N SER A 34 -7.39 10.40 0.56
CA SER A 34 -7.99 11.06 -0.60
C SER A 34 -8.14 12.56 -0.34
N LYS A 35 -8.61 12.95 0.85
CA LYS A 35 -8.66 14.37 1.27
C LYS A 35 -7.29 15.04 1.33
N LEU A 36 -6.27 14.31 1.75
CA LEU A 36 -4.90 14.82 1.80
C LEU A 36 -4.34 15.01 0.38
N ILE A 37 -4.57 14.05 -0.52
CA ILE A 37 -4.23 14.18 -1.94
C ILE A 37 -4.90 15.42 -2.53
N ASP A 38 -6.21 15.59 -2.32
CA ASP A 38 -6.96 16.77 -2.81
C ASP A 38 -6.37 18.09 -2.26
N ALA A 39 -5.98 18.11 -0.99
CA ALA A 39 -5.37 19.28 -0.37
C ALA A 39 -3.99 19.62 -0.97
N PHE A 40 -3.14 18.62 -1.23
CA PHE A 40 -1.84 18.84 -1.86
C PHE A 40 -1.97 19.19 -3.35
N ASP A 41 -2.98 18.66 -4.05
CA ASP A 41 -3.23 18.96 -5.45
C ASP A 41 -3.58 20.44 -5.67
N HIS A 42 -4.12 21.13 -4.65
CA HIS A 42 -4.32 22.57 -4.69
C HIS A 42 -3.03 23.35 -5.01
N TRP A 43 -1.89 22.88 -4.50
CA TRP A 43 -0.58 23.48 -4.77
C TRP A 43 0.13 22.82 -5.95
N LEU A 44 0.12 21.48 -6.00
CA LEU A 44 0.90 20.71 -6.98
C LEU A 44 0.26 20.71 -8.37
N LYS A 45 -1.05 20.91 -8.50
CA LYS A 45 -1.78 20.99 -9.78
C LYS A 45 -1.39 19.84 -10.73
N VAL A 46 -1.46 18.62 -10.22
CA VAL A 46 -1.06 17.42 -10.96
C VAL A 46 -2.05 17.20 -12.11
N PRO A 47 -1.60 16.86 -13.33
CA PRO A 47 -2.51 16.51 -14.41
C PRO A 47 -3.47 15.39 -13.98
N LYS A 48 -4.77 15.58 -14.20
CA LYS A 48 -5.84 14.70 -13.69
C LYS A 48 -5.61 13.21 -13.99
N GLU A 49 -5.11 12.90 -15.18
CA GLU A 49 -4.79 11.52 -15.59
C GLU A 49 -3.70 10.90 -14.71
N LYS A 50 -2.64 11.65 -14.42
CA LYS A 50 -1.56 11.20 -13.53
C LYS A 50 -2.02 11.13 -12.07
N LEU A 51 -2.80 12.12 -11.63
CA LEU A 51 -3.36 12.15 -10.27
C LEU A 51 -4.24 10.93 -9.99
N THR A 52 -5.04 10.50 -10.98
CA THR A 52 -5.87 9.29 -10.88
C THR A 52 -5.01 8.05 -10.66
N ILE A 53 -3.90 7.91 -11.40
CA ILE A 53 -2.96 6.81 -11.24
C ILE A 53 -2.30 6.84 -9.86
N VAL A 54 -1.79 8.01 -9.44
CA VAL A 54 -1.14 8.17 -8.12
C VAL A 54 -2.11 7.83 -6.99
N THR A 55 -3.34 8.33 -7.04
CA THR A 55 -4.38 8.07 -6.03
C THR A 55 -4.68 6.58 -5.94
N LYS A 56 -4.87 5.92 -7.09
CA LYS A 56 -5.11 4.48 -7.16
C LYS A 56 -3.96 3.67 -6.54
N VAL A 57 -2.71 4.02 -6.86
CA VAL A 57 -1.53 3.35 -6.28
C VAL A 57 -1.52 3.51 -4.77
N VAL A 58 -1.69 4.73 -4.25
CA VAL A 58 -1.71 4.99 -2.80
C VAL A 58 -2.80 4.20 -2.08
N GLU A 59 -4.00 4.11 -2.65
CA GLU A 59 -5.12 3.34 -2.09
C GLU A 59 -4.86 1.83 -2.09
N MET A 60 -4.28 1.30 -3.18
CA MET A 60 -3.89 -0.11 -3.29
C MET A 60 -2.89 -0.49 -2.21
N LEU A 61 -1.83 0.31 -2.04
CA LEU A 61 -0.80 0.06 -1.04
C LEU A 61 -1.33 0.18 0.37
N HIS A 62 -2.18 1.17 0.63
CA HIS A 62 -2.79 1.31 1.94
C HIS A 62 -3.64 0.09 2.28
N THR A 63 -4.49 -0.37 1.36
CA THR A 63 -5.39 -1.50 1.63
C THR A 63 -4.59 -2.81 1.75
N ALA A 64 -3.57 -3.01 0.91
CA ALA A 64 -2.65 -4.14 1.02
C ALA A 64 -1.90 -4.16 2.35
N SER A 65 -1.39 -3.01 2.80
CA SER A 65 -0.66 -2.95 4.08
C SER A 65 -1.57 -3.24 5.27
N LEU A 66 -2.84 -2.86 5.23
CA LEU A 66 -3.80 -3.22 6.27
C LEU A 66 -4.06 -4.73 6.36
N LEU A 67 -4.08 -5.43 5.21
CA LEU A 67 -4.25 -6.89 5.20
C LEU A 67 -3.07 -7.60 5.86
N ILE A 68 -1.85 -7.12 5.61
CA ILE A 68 -0.63 -7.66 6.23
C ILE A 68 -0.58 -7.30 7.72
N ASP A 69 -0.79 -6.03 8.07
CA ASP A 69 -0.81 -5.53 9.46
C ASP A 69 -1.81 -6.32 10.33
N ASP A 70 -3.02 -6.57 9.82
CA ASP A 70 -4.02 -7.39 10.53
C ASP A 70 -3.52 -8.81 10.84
N VAL A 71 -2.77 -9.41 9.91
CA VAL A 71 -2.18 -10.75 10.09
C VAL A 71 -1.02 -10.69 11.07
N GLU A 72 -0.12 -9.72 10.93
CA GLU A 72 1.06 -9.56 11.77
C GLU A 72 0.71 -9.27 13.23
N ASP A 73 -0.40 -8.57 13.47
CA ASP A 73 -0.90 -8.21 14.81
C ASP A 73 -1.92 -9.20 15.40
N ASP A 74 -2.25 -10.29 14.69
CA ASP A 74 -3.32 -11.23 15.06
C ASP A 74 -4.67 -10.52 15.38
N SER A 75 -4.95 -9.45 14.63
CA SER A 75 -6.14 -8.63 14.81
C SER A 75 -7.41 -9.43 14.61
N LYS A 76 -8.47 -9.14 15.38
CA LYS A 76 -9.77 -9.84 15.24
C LYS A 76 -10.77 -9.08 14.39
N LEU A 77 -10.71 -7.75 14.43
CA LEU A 77 -11.65 -6.87 13.74
C LEU A 77 -10.91 -5.73 13.04
N ARG A 78 -11.41 -5.35 11.86
CA ARG A 78 -11.05 -4.11 11.17
C ARG A 78 -12.31 -3.38 10.75
N ARG A 79 -12.41 -2.08 11.08
CA ARG A 79 -13.60 -1.25 10.79
C ARG A 79 -14.92 -1.87 11.30
N GLY A 80 -14.86 -2.59 12.43
CA GLY A 80 -16.02 -3.22 13.06
C GLY A 80 -16.44 -4.57 12.44
N VAL A 81 -15.72 -5.08 11.45
CA VAL A 81 -15.99 -6.37 10.80
C VAL A 81 -14.82 -7.34 10.96
N PRO A 82 -15.02 -8.66 10.81
CA PRO A 82 -13.93 -9.63 10.86
C PRO A 82 -12.82 -9.30 9.85
N VAL A 83 -11.57 -9.48 10.26
CA VAL A 83 -10.39 -9.32 9.40
C VAL A 83 -10.38 -10.33 8.27
N ALA A 84 -9.81 -9.97 7.11
CA ALA A 84 -9.83 -10.83 5.92
C ALA A 84 -9.21 -12.21 6.16
N HIS A 85 -8.12 -12.30 6.94
CA HIS A 85 -7.46 -13.58 7.22
C HIS A 85 -8.31 -14.54 8.07
N SER A 86 -9.31 -14.05 8.80
CA SER A 86 -10.27 -14.89 9.53
C SER A 86 -11.31 -15.55 8.61
N ILE A 87 -11.53 -14.98 7.41
CA ILE A 87 -12.50 -15.46 6.41
C ILE A 87 -11.81 -16.30 5.35
N TYR A 88 -10.71 -15.78 4.79
CA TYR A 88 -10.01 -16.37 3.63
C TYR A 88 -8.76 -17.16 4.02
N GLY A 89 -8.37 -17.12 5.29
CA GLY A 89 -7.15 -17.70 5.80
C GLY A 89 -5.93 -16.79 5.65
N VAL A 90 -4.96 -16.99 6.55
CA VAL A 90 -3.67 -16.30 6.55
C VAL A 90 -2.92 -16.44 5.22
N PRO A 91 -2.75 -17.65 4.63
CA PRO A 91 -1.95 -17.81 3.41
C PRO A 91 -2.52 -17.02 2.23
N SER A 92 -3.84 -17.09 2.01
CA SER A 92 -4.52 -16.38 0.93
C SER A 92 -4.43 -14.87 1.11
N THR A 93 -4.56 -14.39 2.35
CA THR A 93 -4.51 -12.96 2.67
C THR A 93 -3.12 -12.37 2.44
N ILE A 94 -2.07 -13.06 2.90
CA ILE A 94 -0.68 -12.65 2.65
C ILE A 94 -0.38 -12.62 1.16
N ASN A 95 -0.74 -13.68 0.43
CA ASN A 95 -0.50 -13.76 -1.01
C ASN A 95 -1.24 -12.65 -1.77
N CYS A 96 -2.50 -12.40 -1.44
CA CYS A 96 -3.31 -11.33 -2.02
C CYS A 96 -2.68 -9.95 -1.79
N ALA A 97 -2.30 -9.63 -0.55
CA ALA A 97 -1.73 -8.33 -0.24
C ALA A 97 -0.38 -8.10 -0.96
N ASN A 98 0.50 -9.11 -0.96
CA ASN A 98 1.77 -9.05 -1.69
C ASN A 98 1.55 -8.90 -3.19
N TYR A 99 0.56 -9.59 -3.75
CA TYR A 99 0.19 -9.44 -5.15
C TYR A 99 -0.27 -8.01 -5.47
N VAL A 100 -1.08 -7.41 -4.60
CA VAL A 100 -1.54 -6.01 -4.74
C VAL A 100 -0.38 -5.01 -4.67
N TYR A 101 0.66 -5.25 -3.88
CA TYR A 101 1.88 -4.42 -3.94
C TYR A 101 2.48 -4.42 -5.37
N PHE A 102 2.61 -5.58 -6.01
CA PHE A 102 3.12 -5.64 -7.38
C PHE A 102 2.14 -5.07 -8.42
N LEU A 103 0.83 -5.20 -8.21
CA LEU A 103 -0.15 -4.52 -9.05
C LEU A 103 -0.05 -3.00 -8.93
N GLY A 104 0.22 -2.48 -7.74
CA GLY A 104 0.45 -1.04 -7.51
C GLY A 104 1.69 -0.55 -8.25
N LEU A 105 2.80 -1.30 -8.18
CA LEU A 105 4.01 -1.03 -8.96
C LEU A 105 3.72 -1.08 -10.48
N ASN A 106 2.96 -2.08 -10.93
CA ASN A 106 2.58 -2.21 -12.34
C ASN A 106 1.71 -1.04 -12.81
N GLU A 107 0.77 -0.57 -11.99
CA GLU A 107 -0.05 0.60 -12.30
C GLU A 107 0.81 1.87 -12.47
N LEU A 108 1.84 2.02 -11.64
CA LEU A 108 2.77 3.15 -11.69
C LEU A 108 3.61 3.19 -12.97
N THR A 109 3.86 2.03 -13.61
CA THR A 109 4.59 1.95 -14.89
C THR A 109 3.93 2.77 -16.01
N LYS A 110 2.61 2.99 -15.92
CA LYS A 110 1.85 3.76 -16.91
C LYS A 110 2.25 5.23 -16.99
N LEU A 111 2.92 5.76 -15.95
CA LEU A 111 3.45 7.12 -15.95
C LEU A 111 4.76 7.23 -16.73
N ASN A 112 5.39 6.11 -17.09
CA ASN A 112 6.63 6.03 -17.86
C ASN A 112 7.77 6.94 -17.32
N ASP A 113 7.89 7.00 -15.99
CA ASP A 113 8.91 7.79 -15.31
C ASP A 113 9.65 6.90 -14.29
N ILE A 114 10.95 6.71 -14.52
CA ILE A 114 11.81 5.88 -13.66
C ILE A 114 11.92 6.44 -12.24
N ASN A 115 11.77 7.75 -12.06
CA ASN A 115 11.81 8.38 -10.74
C ASN A 115 10.65 7.90 -9.86
N MET A 116 9.49 7.61 -10.46
CA MET A 116 8.33 7.05 -9.75
C MET A 116 8.66 5.69 -9.12
N PHE A 117 9.41 4.83 -9.82
CA PHE A 117 9.85 3.54 -9.30
C PHE A 117 10.80 3.68 -8.12
N ASN A 118 11.72 4.66 -8.17
CA ASN A 118 12.65 4.93 -7.08
C ASN A 118 11.91 5.41 -5.83
N ILE A 119 10.99 6.37 -6.00
CA ILE A 119 10.13 6.87 -4.92
C ILE A 119 9.30 5.75 -4.31
N TYR A 120 8.66 4.93 -5.15
CA TYR A 120 7.89 3.77 -4.72
C TYR A 120 8.73 2.81 -3.88
N THR A 121 9.89 2.41 -4.40
CA THR A 121 10.78 1.44 -3.74
C THR A 121 11.31 1.98 -2.42
N GLU A 122 11.80 3.22 -2.40
CA GLU A 122 12.35 3.86 -1.20
C GLU A 122 11.31 3.94 -0.07
N GLU A 123 10.09 4.39 -0.37
CA GLU A 123 9.05 4.52 0.66
C GLU A 123 8.49 3.18 1.11
N LEU A 124 8.44 2.15 0.24
CA LEU A 124 8.11 0.79 0.69
C LEU A 124 9.21 0.21 1.59
N LEU A 125 10.50 0.47 1.30
CA LEU A 125 11.59 0.07 2.19
C LEU A 125 11.46 0.76 3.55
N ASN A 126 11.14 2.05 3.58
CA ASN A 126 10.92 2.78 4.82
C ASN A 126 9.72 2.24 5.60
N LEU A 127 8.60 1.95 4.92
CA LEU A 127 7.43 1.32 5.55
C LEU A 127 7.81 0.00 6.25
N HIS A 128 8.53 -0.89 5.56
CA HIS A 128 8.94 -2.18 6.11
C HIS A 128 9.99 -2.05 7.22
N ARG A 129 10.89 -1.05 7.16
CA ARG A 129 11.82 -0.75 8.26
C ARG A 129 11.05 -0.35 9.52
N GLY A 130 10.07 0.55 9.38
CA GLY A 130 9.21 0.97 10.49
C GLY A 130 8.44 -0.20 11.09
N GLN A 131 7.71 -0.94 10.25
CA GLN A 131 6.95 -2.12 10.68
C GLN A 131 7.86 -3.15 11.36
N GLY A 132 9.02 -3.46 10.76
CA GLY A 132 9.95 -4.45 11.28
C GLY A 132 10.49 -4.09 12.67
N MET A 133 10.78 -2.81 12.93
CA MET A 133 11.23 -2.37 14.26
C MET A 133 10.12 -2.45 15.31
N GLU A 134 8.89 -2.08 14.94
CA GLU A 134 7.72 -2.22 15.83
C GLU A 134 7.48 -3.70 16.21
N LEU A 135 7.49 -4.60 15.23
CA LEU A 135 7.37 -6.05 15.45
C LEU A 135 8.51 -6.57 16.31
N TYR A 136 9.75 -6.15 16.05
CA TYR A 136 10.91 -6.55 16.85
C TYR A 136 10.75 -6.15 18.32
N TRP A 137 10.38 -4.90 18.59
CA TRP A 137 10.17 -4.44 19.97
C TRP A 137 9.04 -5.19 20.67
N ARG A 138 7.92 -5.42 19.96
CA ARG A 138 6.78 -6.20 20.46
C ARG A 138 7.18 -7.62 20.81
N ASP A 139 7.86 -8.32 19.90
CA ASP A 139 8.16 -9.74 20.02
C ASP A 139 9.32 -10.01 20.98
N THR A 140 10.23 -9.05 21.16
CA THR A 140 11.33 -9.13 22.15
C THR A 140 10.99 -8.50 23.49
N LEU A 141 9.80 -7.90 23.64
CA LEU A 141 9.37 -7.17 24.84
C LEU A 141 10.32 -6.02 25.21
N THR A 142 10.90 -5.37 24.19
CA THR A 142 11.82 -4.23 24.35
C THR A 142 11.04 -2.93 24.24
N CYS A 143 11.06 -2.09 25.29
CA CYS A 143 10.47 -0.76 25.22
C CYS A 143 11.45 0.21 24.52
N PRO A 144 11.07 0.84 23.39
CA PRO A 144 11.89 1.87 22.78
C PRO A 144 11.87 3.17 23.59
N SER A 145 12.85 4.03 23.36
CA SER A 145 12.80 5.44 23.73
C SER A 145 11.77 6.21 22.87
N GLU A 146 11.40 7.42 23.31
CA GLU A 146 10.47 8.27 22.57
C GLU A 146 11.02 8.64 21.17
N ASP A 147 12.31 8.93 21.07
CA ASP A 147 12.96 9.27 19.79
C ASP A 147 12.92 8.09 18.80
N GLU A 148 13.23 6.89 19.27
CA GLU A 148 13.14 5.66 18.46
C GLU A 148 11.69 5.40 18.01
N PHE A 149 10.72 5.60 18.89
CA PHE A 149 9.31 5.45 18.56
C PHE A 149 8.87 6.45 17.48
N ILE A 150 9.30 7.72 17.58
CA ILE A 150 9.00 8.77 16.58
C ILE A 150 9.62 8.41 15.22
N GLU A 151 10.86 7.91 15.19
CA GLU A 151 11.51 7.46 13.96
C GLU A 151 10.74 6.29 13.33
N MET A 152 10.35 5.30 14.13
CA MET A 152 9.56 4.16 13.69
C MET A 152 8.23 4.60 13.08
N VAL A 153 7.47 5.46 13.78
CA VAL A 153 6.17 5.98 13.30
C VAL A 153 6.33 6.78 12.01
N SER A 154 7.39 7.59 11.93
CA SER A 154 7.73 8.36 10.73
C SER A 154 7.98 7.44 9.53
N ASN A 155 8.53 6.25 9.75
CA ASN A 155 8.75 5.24 8.72
C ASN A 155 7.47 4.44 8.40
N LYS A 156 6.82 3.83 9.40
CA LYS A 156 5.61 2.99 9.25
C LYS A 156 4.42 3.77 8.71
N THR A 157 4.05 4.88 9.36
CA THR A 157 2.87 5.67 9.02
C THR A 157 3.20 6.76 8.01
N GLY A 158 4.32 7.46 8.24
CA GLY A 158 4.76 8.54 7.35
C GLY A 158 5.16 8.06 5.95
N GLY A 159 5.62 6.81 5.79
CA GLY A 159 6.05 6.25 4.51
C GLY A 159 4.98 6.36 3.41
N LEU A 160 3.76 5.89 3.66
CA LEU A 160 2.68 5.98 2.65
C LEU A 160 2.20 7.41 2.40
N LEU A 161 2.25 8.29 3.39
CA LEU A 161 1.89 9.70 3.21
C LEU A 161 2.95 10.42 2.36
N ARG A 162 4.23 10.23 2.68
CA ARG A 162 5.35 10.75 1.89
C ARG A 162 5.34 10.19 0.48
N LEU A 163 5.04 8.90 0.31
CA LEU A 163 4.90 8.28 -0.99
C LEU A 163 3.88 9.04 -1.86
N GLY A 164 2.66 9.25 -1.35
CA GLY A 164 1.63 9.97 -2.07
C GLY A 164 2.10 11.36 -2.53
N VAL A 165 2.65 12.14 -1.60
CA VAL A 165 3.12 13.51 -1.90
C VAL A 165 4.31 13.52 -2.86
N LYS A 166 5.32 12.65 -2.68
CA LYS A 166 6.49 12.55 -3.57
C LYS A 166 6.08 12.14 -4.99
N LEU A 167 5.15 11.18 -5.13
CA LEU A 167 4.60 10.79 -6.43
C LEU A 167 3.83 11.95 -7.09
N MET A 168 3.04 12.71 -6.32
CA MET A 168 2.37 13.90 -6.84
C MET A 168 3.37 14.97 -7.29
N GLN A 169 4.44 15.22 -6.53
CA GLN A 169 5.50 16.17 -6.91
C GLN A 169 6.20 15.74 -8.21
N ALA A 170 6.55 14.47 -8.35
CA ALA A 170 7.16 13.95 -9.56
C ALA A 170 6.18 13.97 -10.77
N ALA A 171 4.86 13.86 -10.51
CA ALA A 171 3.84 13.90 -11.55
C ALA A 171 3.46 15.32 -11.97
N SER A 172 3.73 16.30 -11.10
CA SER A 172 3.42 17.71 -11.30
C SER A 172 4.30 18.34 -12.38
N GLU A 173 3.72 19.28 -13.11
CA GLU A 173 4.43 20.18 -14.02
C GLU A 173 4.80 21.51 -13.35
N SER A 174 4.29 21.74 -12.14
CA SER A 174 4.50 22.95 -11.36
C SER A 174 5.81 22.86 -10.59
N ARG A 175 6.71 23.81 -10.82
CA ARG A 175 7.95 24.00 -10.04
C ARG A 175 7.67 24.84 -8.79
N VAL A 176 6.72 24.41 -7.96
CA VAL A 176 6.52 25.02 -6.63
C VAL A 176 7.65 24.59 -5.71
#